data_AF-A0A1I5WW14-F1
#
_entry.id   AF-A0A1I5WW14-F1
#
_cell.length_a   1.000
_cell.length_b   1.000
_cell.length_c   1.000
_cell.angle_alpha   90.00
_cell.angle_beta   90.00
_cell.angle_gamma   90.00
#
_symmetry.space_group_name_H-M   'P 1'
#
loop_
_entity.id
_entity.type
_entity.pdbx_description
1 polymer ?
#
loop_
_entity_poly.entity_id
_entity_poly.type
_entity_poly.pdbx_seq_one_letter_code
_entity_poly.pdbx_strand_id
1 'polypeptide(L)'
;MIDRQTGNLLFSPSVCVRRGDSLETVVALGVGESPKVRDVQTGWKWLFARNVQVGTEYYAFAFGFSDNPLLQVSLAVSSEPFEPVDTWEALSEGDERQRLEALRQWIRREVGRDGAFSCGSVTAEYDFKMPAAAFSSTINPIPI
;
A
#
# COMPACT_ATOMS: atom_id res chain seq x y z
N MET A 1 -8.15 4.97 -2.52
CA MET A 1 -8.52 5.76 -1.32
C MET A 1 -9.01 4.84 -0.21
N ILE A 2 -8.78 5.17 1.05
CA ILE A 2 -9.15 4.32 2.20
C ILE A 2 -10.50 4.72 2.80
N ASP A 3 -11.38 3.75 3.04
CA ASP A 3 -12.57 3.91 3.86
C ASP A 3 -12.18 3.85 5.34
N ARG A 4 -12.38 4.95 6.07
CA ARG A 4 -11.97 5.08 7.49
C ARG A 4 -12.79 4.23 8.45
N GLN A 5 -13.99 3.80 8.07
CA GLN A 5 -14.84 2.96 8.93
C GLN A 5 -14.46 1.50 8.82
N THR A 6 -14.10 1.06 7.60
CA THR A 6 -13.87 -0.36 7.29
C THR A 6 -12.41 -0.72 7.07
N GLY A 7 -11.55 0.27 6.79
CA GLY A 7 -10.16 0.08 6.40
C GLY A 7 -9.99 -0.41 4.96
N ASN A 8 -11.07 -0.49 4.19
CA ASN A 8 -11.05 -0.99 2.82
C ASN A 8 -10.36 0.01 1.89
N LEU A 9 -9.63 -0.51 0.90
CA LEU A 9 -9.04 0.29 -0.16
C LEU A 9 -9.97 0.30 -1.37
N LEU A 10 -10.48 1.48 -1.68
CA LEU A 10 -11.40 1.77 -2.78
C LEU A 10 -10.61 2.44 -3.91
N PHE A 11 -10.49 1.75 -5.05
CA PHE A 11 -9.79 2.26 -6.23
C PHE A 11 -10.77 2.85 -7.25
N SER A 12 -11.96 2.26 -7.33
CA SER A 12 -13.11 2.73 -8.10
C SER A 12 -14.40 2.19 -7.46
N PRO A 13 -15.60 2.59 -7.90
CA PRO A 13 -16.85 2.05 -7.36
C PRO A 13 -16.98 0.52 -7.44
N SER A 14 -16.27 -0.12 -8.38
CA SER A 14 -16.31 -1.58 -8.59
C SER A 14 -15.04 -2.30 -8.12
N VAL A 15 -14.01 -1.57 -7.66
CA VAL A 15 -12.71 -2.15 -7.29
C VAL A 15 -12.41 -1.80 -5.84
N CYS A 16 -12.59 -2.80 -4.98
CA CYS A 16 -12.42 -2.70 -3.53
C CYS A 16 -11.56 -3.86 -3.05
N VAL A 17 -10.47 -3.55 -2.35
CA VAL A 17 -9.65 -4.52 -1.62
C VAL A 17 -9.98 -4.41 -0.14
N ARG A 18 -10.26 -5.56 0.48
CA ARG A 18 -10.70 -5.67 1.87
C ARG A 18 -9.70 -6.46 2.68
N ARG A 19 -9.72 -6.22 3.99
CA ARG A 19 -9.00 -7.08 4.93
C ARG A 19 -9.46 -8.52 4.78
N GLY A 20 -8.50 -9.46 4.76
CA GLY A 20 -8.79 -10.88 4.68
C GLY A 20 -9.13 -11.39 3.28
N ASP A 21 -9.19 -10.50 2.27
CA ASP A 21 -9.26 -10.94 0.87
C ASP A 21 -8.07 -11.86 0.57
N SER A 22 -8.32 -12.91 -0.21
CA SER A 22 -7.27 -13.84 -0.61
C SER A 22 -6.36 -13.23 -1.67
N LEU A 23 -5.15 -13.77 -1.84
CA LEU A 23 -4.26 -13.36 -2.92
C LEU A 23 -4.96 -13.44 -4.28
N GLU A 24 -5.68 -14.53 -4.55
CA GLU A 24 -6.39 -14.74 -5.82
C GLU A 24 -7.49 -13.70 -6.02
N THR A 25 -8.19 -13.33 -4.95
CA THR A 25 -9.23 -12.29 -4.98
C THR A 25 -8.63 -10.95 -5.38
N VAL A 26 -7.53 -10.54 -4.74
CA VAL A 26 -6.88 -9.26 -5.04
C VAL A 26 -6.26 -9.24 -6.44
N VAL A 27 -5.70 -10.36 -6.91
CA VAL A 27 -5.20 -10.50 -8.29
C VAL A 27 -6.34 -10.36 -9.30
N ALA A 28 -7.48 -10.99 -9.06
CA ALA A 28 -8.63 -10.97 -9.96
C ALA A 28 -9.25 -9.57 -10.15
N LEU A 29 -9.01 -8.65 -9.21
CA LEU A 29 -9.43 -7.25 -9.32
C LEU A 29 -8.67 -6.46 -10.40
N GLY A 30 -7.53 -6.98 -10.89
CA GLY A 30 -6.76 -6.33 -11.95
C GLY A 30 -6.23 -4.95 -11.55
N VAL A 31 -5.85 -4.77 -10.28
CA VAL A 31 -5.38 -3.49 -9.75
C VAL A 31 -3.99 -3.17 -10.30
N GLY A 32 -3.89 -2.06 -11.03
CA GLY A 32 -2.62 -1.50 -11.51
C GLY A 32 -2.02 -2.22 -12.71
N GLU A 33 -0.81 -1.82 -13.06
CA GLU A 33 -0.07 -2.34 -14.20
C GLU A 33 0.81 -3.52 -13.80
N SER A 34 0.73 -4.60 -14.59
CA SER A 34 1.59 -5.79 -14.51
C SER A 34 1.80 -6.31 -13.07
N PRO A 35 0.72 -6.73 -12.37
CA PRO A 35 0.83 -7.23 -11.01
C PRO A 35 1.84 -8.38 -10.91
N LYS A 36 2.80 -8.27 -9.99
CA LYS A 36 3.81 -9.32 -9.75
C LYS A 36 3.61 -9.93 -8.38
N VAL A 37 3.53 -11.25 -8.33
CA VAL A 37 3.55 -12.00 -7.06
C VAL A 37 4.98 -12.44 -6.77
N ARG A 38 5.46 -12.19 -5.55
CA ARG A 38 6.70 -12.77 -5.03
C ARG A 38 6.40 -13.61 -3.80
N ASP A 39 6.83 -14.85 -3.84
CA ASP A 39 6.91 -15.70 -2.65
C ASP A 39 8.30 -15.55 -2.06
N VAL A 40 8.37 -15.05 -0.83
CA VAL A 40 9.65 -14.82 -0.13
C VAL A 40 10.07 -16.03 0.72
N GLN A 41 9.35 -17.16 0.62
CA GLN A 41 9.64 -18.43 1.32
C GLN A 41 9.68 -18.32 2.86
N THR A 42 9.04 -17.29 3.42
CA THR A 42 8.89 -17.08 4.87
C THR A 42 7.47 -17.31 5.37
N GLY A 43 6.61 -17.91 4.55
CA GLY A 43 5.16 -17.98 4.77
C GLY A 43 4.40 -16.72 4.34
N TRP A 44 5.11 -15.73 3.79
CA TRP A 44 4.54 -14.52 3.21
C TRP A 44 4.59 -14.53 1.68
N LYS A 45 3.51 -14.06 1.07
CA LYS A 45 3.44 -13.72 -0.35
C LYS A 45 3.15 -12.24 -0.50
N TRP A 46 3.77 -11.63 -1.50
CA TRP A 46 3.63 -10.21 -1.78
C TRP A 46 3.14 -10.00 -3.20
N LEU A 47 2.03 -9.28 -3.35
CA LEU A 47 1.54 -8.80 -4.63
C LEU A 47 1.92 -7.33 -4.80
N PHE A 48 2.66 -7.03 -5.85
CA PHE A 48 3.05 -5.67 -6.19
C PHE A 48 2.20 -5.16 -7.35
N ALA A 49 1.52 -4.03 -7.13
CA ALA A 49 0.75 -3.31 -8.15
C ALA A 49 1.34 -1.91 -8.31
N ARG A 50 1.53 -1.44 -9.53
CA ARG A 50 2.06 -0.09 -9.82
C ARG A 50 1.12 0.72 -10.67
N ASN A 51 1.34 2.03 -10.68
CA ASN A 51 0.59 2.98 -11.49
C ASN A 51 -0.92 2.83 -11.31
N VAL A 52 -1.34 2.48 -10.09
CA VAL A 52 -2.75 2.43 -9.74
C VAL A 52 -3.23 3.87 -9.68
N GLN A 53 -4.01 4.30 -10.67
CA GLN A 53 -4.49 5.67 -10.75
C GLN A 53 -5.75 5.83 -9.91
N VAL A 54 -5.73 6.78 -8.98
CA VAL A 54 -6.92 7.19 -8.20
C VAL A 54 -7.01 8.71 -8.27
N GLY A 55 -8.00 9.20 -9.02
CA GLY A 55 -8.09 10.63 -9.33
C GLY A 55 -6.89 11.08 -10.17
N THR A 56 -6.16 12.10 -9.69
CA THR A 56 -4.99 12.67 -10.37
C THR A 56 -3.66 12.12 -9.84
N GLU A 57 -3.71 11.20 -8.88
CA GLU A 57 -2.52 10.64 -8.24
C GLU A 57 -2.29 9.19 -8.69
N TYR A 58 -1.02 8.79 -8.72
CA TYR A 58 -0.57 7.44 -9.00
C TYR A 58 -0.09 6.78 -7.71
N TYR A 59 -0.40 5.50 -7.59
CA TYR A 59 -0.05 4.71 -6.42
C TYR A 59 0.72 3.45 -6.81
N ALA A 60 1.68 3.09 -5.98
CA ALA A 60 2.28 1.76 -5.97
C ALA A 60 1.87 1.06 -4.67
N PHE A 61 1.46 -0.19 -4.75
CA PHE A 61 1.06 -1.02 -3.62
C PHE A 61 1.90 -2.28 -3.53
N ALA A 62 2.17 -2.71 -2.31
CA ALA A 62 2.58 -4.06 -1.98
C ALA A 62 1.55 -4.62 -0.99
N PHE A 63 0.86 -5.68 -1.39
CA PHE A 63 -0.12 -6.39 -0.56
C PHE A 63 0.55 -7.63 0.01
N GLY A 64 0.62 -7.73 1.34
CA GLY A 64 1.24 -8.81 2.09
C GLY A 64 0.20 -9.81 2.59
N PHE A 65 0.36 -11.06 2.19
CA PHE A 65 -0.49 -12.18 2.54
C PHE A 65 0.30 -13.20 3.34
N SER A 66 -0.28 -13.69 4.44
CA SER A 66 0.26 -14.82 5.21
C SER A 66 -0.84 -15.84 5.42
N ASP A 67 -0.57 -17.11 5.10
CA ASP A 67 -1.57 -18.20 5.05
C ASP A 67 -2.78 -17.92 4.13
N ASN A 68 -2.60 -17.03 3.14
CA ASN A 68 -3.55 -16.55 2.12
C ASN A 68 -4.37 -15.27 2.39
N PRO A 69 -4.84 -14.90 3.60
CA PRO A 69 -5.53 -13.63 3.78
C PRO A 69 -4.60 -12.42 3.67
N LEU A 70 -5.13 -11.31 3.17
CA LEU A 70 -4.48 -10.00 3.19
C LEU A 70 -4.37 -9.50 4.63
N LEU A 71 -3.13 -9.30 5.09
CA LEU A 71 -2.83 -8.83 6.45
C LEU A 71 -2.13 -7.47 6.46
N GLN A 72 -1.37 -7.16 5.41
CA GLN A 72 -0.57 -5.95 5.35
C GLN A 72 -0.71 -5.28 3.99
N VAL A 73 -0.73 -3.96 4.00
CA VAL A 73 -0.56 -3.16 2.80
C VAL A 73 0.56 -2.17 3.03
N SER A 74 1.40 -2.02 2.02
CA SER A 74 2.41 -0.96 1.89
C SER A 74 2.10 -0.18 0.60
N LEU A 75 2.32 1.12 0.59
CA LEU A 75 1.97 1.98 -0.53
C LEU A 75 2.92 3.17 -0.65
N ALA A 76 3.08 3.63 -1.88
CA ALA A 76 3.67 4.91 -2.21
C ALA A 76 2.70 5.69 -3.08
N VAL A 77 2.77 7.03 -2.99
CA VAL A 77 1.93 7.95 -3.78
C VAL A 77 2.83 8.94 -4.53
N SER A 78 2.43 9.28 -5.75
CA SER A 78 3.13 10.22 -6.63
C SER A 78 2.12 11.00 -7.49
N SER A 79 2.47 12.22 -7.88
CA SER A 79 1.71 12.98 -8.90
C SER A 79 2.01 12.52 -10.32
N GLU A 80 3.07 11.76 -10.51
CA GLU A 80 3.53 11.21 -11.79
C GLU A 80 3.55 9.68 -11.73
N PRO A 81 3.39 8.99 -12.88
CA PRO A 81 3.54 7.54 -12.94
C PRO A 81 4.90 7.09 -12.38
N PHE A 82 4.90 5.95 -11.69
CA PHE A 82 6.12 5.28 -11.31
C PHE A 82 6.75 4.63 -12.54
N GLU A 83 7.97 5.06 -12.85
CA GLU A 83 8.80 4.42 -13.86
C GLU A 83 9.02 2.93 -13.51
N PRO A 84 9.04 2.03 -14.52
CA PRO A 84 9.48 0.65 -14.32
C PRO A 84 10.98 0.65 -14.04
N VAL A 85 11.37 0.90 -12.80
CA VAL A 85 12.78 0.90 -12.43
C VAL A 85 13.31 -0.54 -12.55
N ASP A 86 14.29 -0.76 -13.42
CA ASP A 86 14.93 -2.07 -13.61
C ASP A 86 15.71 -2.51 -12.36
N THR A 87 16.19 -1.56 -11.53
CA THR A 87 16.76 -1.81 -10.21
C THR A 87 16.43 -0.71 -9.21
N TRP A 88 15.90 -1.11 -8.05
CA TRP A 88 15.41 -0.26 -6.95
C TRP A 88 16.52 0.49 -6.20
N GLU A 89 17.77 0.17 -6.53
CA GLU A 89 19.01 0.75 -6.01
C GLU A 89 19.25 2.19 -6.50
N ALA A 90 18.41 2.69 -7.41
CA ALA A 90 18.56 4.01 -8.03
C ALA A 90 17.94 5.17 -7.21
N LEU A 91 17.31 4.91 -6.07
CA LEU A 91 16.70 5.95 -5.23
C LEU A 91 17.71 6.56 -4.27
N SER A 92 17.83 7.89 -4.27
CA SER A 92 18.66 8.59 -3.30
C SER A 92 17.91 8.79 -1.98
N GLU A 93 18.65 8.91 -0.87
CA GLU A 93 18.09 9.24 0.45
C GLU A 93 17.22 10.52 0.41
N GLY A 94 17.59 11.49 -0.45
CA GLY A 94 16.82 12.71 -0.66
C GLY A 94 15.43 12.44 -1.25
N ASP A 95 15.33 11.55 -2.24
CA ASP A 95 14.07 11.16 -2.87
C ASP A 95 13.16 10.43 -1.88
N GLU A 96 13.74 9.59 -1.02
CA GLU A 96 12.99 8.87 0.01
C GLU A 96 12.44 9.81 1.08
N ARG A 97 13.20 10.82 1.52
CA ARG A 97 12.71 11.82 2.48
C ARG A 97 11.57 12.66 1.90
N GLN A 98 11.66 13.03 0.62
CA GLN A 98 10.59 13.75 -0.06
C GLN A 98 9.31 12.91 -0.17
N ARG A 99 9.45 11.62 -0.50
CA ARG A 99 8.33 10.66 -0.53
C ARG A 99 7.72 10.46 0.85
N LEU A 100 8.53 10.41 1.91
CA LEU A 100 8.05 10.31 3.28
C LEU A 100 7.18 11.52 3.67
N GLU A 101 7.59 12.73 3.29
CA GLU A 101 6.81 13.94 3.56
C GLU A 101 5.50 13.95 2.74
N ALA A 102 5.55 13.57 1.46
CA ALA A 102 4.35 13.42 0.63
C ALA A 102 3.38 12.38 1.24
N LEU A 103 3.90 11.26 1.74
CA LEU A 103 3.10 10.23 2.39
C LEU A 103 2.48 10.75 3.69
N ARG A 104 3.22 11.49 4.52
CA ARG A 104 2.66 12.10 5.74
C ARG A 104 1.54 13.08 5.44
N GLN A 105 1.69 13.89 4.39
CA GLN A 105 0.64 14.81 3.95
C GLN A 105 -0.59 14.04 3.44
N TRP A 106 -0.38 12.96 2.69
CA TRP A 106 -1.43 12.06 2.26
C TRP A 106 -2.17 11.44 3.45
N ILE A 107 -1.47 10.91 4.45
CA ILE A 107 -2.09 10.33 5.68
C ILE A 107 -2.97 11.36 6.38
N ARG A 108 -2.46 12.59 6.54
CA ARG A 108 -3.22 13.68 7.17
C ARG A 108 -4.50 14.01 6.40
N ARG A 109 -4.45 13.96 5.06
CA ARG A 109 -5.60 14.22 4.18
C ARG A 109 -6.60 13.07 4.17
N GLU A 110 -6.12 11.85 3.96
CA GLU A 110 -6.95 10.66 3.74
C GLU A 110 -7.44 10.00 5.03
N VAL A 111 -6.69 10.09 6.13
CA VAL A 111 -7.01 9.39 7.38
C VAL A 111 -7.25 10.38 8.53
N GLY A 112 -6.44 11.43 8.63
CA GLY A 112 -6.50 12.44 9.68
C GLY A 112 -5.15 12.63 10.39
N ARG A 113 -5.07 13.57 11.35
CA ARG A 113 -3.80 14.00 11.97
C ARG A 113 -3.00 12.88 12.63
N ASP A 114 -3.68 11.91 13.23
CA ASP A 114 -3.03 10.86 14.02
C ASP A 114 -2.81 9.56 13.23
N GLY A 115 -3.24 9.50 11.97
CA GLY A 115 -3.18 8.29 11.14
C GLY A 115 -4.02 7.12 11.69
N ALA A 116 -4.74 7.30 12.78
CA ALA A 116 -5.59 6.30 13.41
C ALA A 116 -7.04 6.41 12.93
N PHE A 117 -7.71 5.27 12.83
CA PHE A 117 -9.12 5.15 12.51
C PHE A 117 -9.71 3.96 13.27
N SER A 118 -11.04 3.83 13.28
CA SER A 118 -11.76 2.91 14.18
C SER A 118 -11.40 1.43 14.01
N CYS A 119 -10.78 1.05 12.90
CA CYS A 119 -10.41 -0.34 12.62
C CYS A 119 -8.92 -0.51 12.28
N GLY A 120 -8.06 0.48 12.56
CA GLY A 120 -6.62 0.36 12.32
C GLY A 120 -5.85 1.67 12.40
N SER A 121 -4.59 1.64 11.97
CA SER A 121 -3.74 2.81 11.85
C SER A 121 -2.91 2.77 10.57
N VAL A 122 -2.59 3.96 10.06
CA VAL A 122 -1.70 4.19 8.94
C VAL A 122 -0.49 4.98 9.45
N THR A 123 0.70 4.38 9.35
CA THR A 123 1.96 5.06 9.66
C THR A 123 2.76 5.29 8.38
N ALA A 124 3.50 6.40 8.35
CA ALA A 124 4.51 6.66 7.34
C ALA A 124 5.87 6.38 7.98
N GLU A 125 6.46 5.24 7.67
CA GLU A 125 7.77 4.85 8.18
C GLU A 125 8.80 4.90 7.05
N TYR A 126 10.04 5.18 7.44
CA TYR A 126 11.17 5.03 6.56
C TYR A 126 11.70 3.62 6.76
N ASP A 127 11.65 2.78 5.71
CA ASP A 127 12.27 1.47 5.74
C ASP A 127 13.20 1.33 4.54
N PHE A 128 14.50 1.42 4.82
CA PHE A 128 15.57 1.28 3.85
C PHE A 128 15.65 -0.14 3.22
N LYS A 129 14.94 -1.14 3.79
CA LYS A 129 14.86 -2.50 3.25
C LYS A 129 13.64 -2.72 2.35
N MET A 130 12.71 -1.76 2.30
CA MET A 130 11.60 -1.77 1.35
C MET A 130 11.81 -0.70 0.27
N PRO A 131 11.33 -0.90 -0.97
CA PRO A 131 11.71 -0.08 -2.14
C PRO A 131 11.08 1.34 -2.18
N ALA A 132 10.59 1.83 -1.05
CA ALA A 132 9.98 3.14 -0.83
C ALA A 132 9.85 3.34 0.69
N ALA A 133 9.62 4.57 1.16
CA ALA A 133 9.13 4.82 2.52
C ALA A 133 8.00 3.81 2.82
N ALA A 134 8.27 2.85 3.70
CA ALA A 134 7.35 1.76 3.95
C ALA A 134 6.18 2.27 4.78
N PHE A 135 5.02 2.17 4.18
CA PHE A 135 3.76 2.10 4.92
C PHE A 135 3.66 0.70 5.52
N SER A 136 3.39 0.62 6.82
CA SER A 136 2.85 -0.57 7.45
C SER A 136 1.49 -0.21 8.03
N SER A 137 0.39 -0.56 7.36
CA SER A 137 -0.85 -0.74 8.11
C SER A 137 -0.81 -2.12 8.73
N THR A 138 -0.52 -2.17 10.02
CA THR A 138 -1.03 -3.28 10.82
C THR A 138 -2.50 -2.97 11.07
N ILE A 139 -3.40 -3.63 10.33
CA ILE A 139 -4.84 -3.62 10.65
C ILE A 139 -5.01 -4.52 11.89
N ASN A 140 -4.59 -4.01 13.05
CA ASN A 140 -4.71 -4.71 14.32
C ASN A 140 -6.20 -4.87 14.64
N PRO A 141 -6.67 -6.08 14.98
CA PRO A 141 -7.99 -6.22 15.57
C PRO A 141 -8.02 -5.42 16.87
N ILE A 142 -9.09 -4.66 17.10
CA ILE A 142 -9.46 -4.27 18.45
C ILE A 142 -9.73 -5.60 19.18
N PRO A 143 -9.02 -5.93 20.28
CA PRO A 143 -9.42 -7.05 21.10
C PRO A 143 -10.80 -6.71 21.68
N ILE A 144 -11.80 -7.52 21.31
CA ILE A 144 -13.15 -7.47 21.88
C ILE A 144 -13.09 -7.84 23.36
#